data_AF-A0A9D6MIT2-F1
#
_entry.id   AF-A0A9D6MIT2-F1
#
_cell.length_a   1.000
_cell.length_b   1.000
_cell.length_c   1.000
_cell.angle_alpha   90.00
_cell.angle_beta   90.00
_cell.angle_gamma   90.00
#
_symmetry.space_group_name_H-M   'P 1'
#
loop_
_entity.id
_entity.type
_entity.pdbx_description
1 polymer ?
#
loop_
_entity_poly.entity_id
_entity_poly.type
_entity_poly.pdbx_seq_one_letter_code
_entity_poly.pdbx_strand_id
1 'polypeptide(L)'
;MNALAEKLVARVKRDGAEWEQSFSRGKATSALKKVGSARGSGTTIFFRPDAQIFPHTTFDAALIAERLEAKAYLHGGLTIDFHDERAGTKATYHYEDGLKAFLQKMVADGKQVPLAGEVFTLQAEQDDLHLDCALTWTEATDERVFSYVNGIPTTAGGAHENGFKSGLVKAVRNYLTVHNQIPRGQSIVAEDAREGLVAVLAVKLWQPQFQGQTKERLNNAEVTPLIDGLVRTALENALNANRTWGDIVGSRVVLAAKARSASRAAAQQVQRKGAVSHRLNLPGKLPTAARPTRASASCSSSRATPPAARPSRVASAGSRRSSRCAARCSTPSRRPRRRSSPTRSCRTSSPRSAAARARTSTRPSSATTRSACSWTPTPTATTSARCCSRSSTATSRS
;
A
#
# COMPACT_ATOMS: atom_id res chain seq x y z
N MET A 1 24.46 -3.16 12.61
CA MET A 1 24.47 -4.65 12.65
C MET A 1 25.71 -5.18 13.37
N ASN A 2 26.92 -5.16 12.79
CA ASN A 2 28.13 -5.82 13.33
C ASN A 2 28.38 -5.63 14.84
N ALA A 3 28.35 -4.40 15.36
CA ALA A 3 28.58 -4.11 16.78
C ALA A 3 27.48 -4.63 17.75
N LEU A 4 26.33 -5.09 17.23
CA LEU A 4 25.18 -5.58 17.99
C LEU A 4 24.94 -7.10 17.77
N ALA A 5 25.89 -7.78 17.14
CA ALA A 5 25.85 -9.21 16.85
C ALA A 5 26.91 -9.97 17.67
N GLU A 6 26.49 -11.07 18.31
CA GLU A 6 27.36 -12.03 18.99
C GLU A 6 28.41 -12.59 18.01
N LYS A 7 27.91 -12.97 16.82
CA LYS A 7 28.66 -13.48 15.68
C LYS A 7 28.07 -12.92 14.40
N LEU A 8 28.93 -12.47 13.47
CA LEU A 8 28.57 -12.12 12.11
C LEU A 8 29.57 -12.78 11.15
N VAL A 9 29.07 -13.34 10.05
CA VAL A 9 29.89 -13.91 8.97
C VAL A 9 29.44 -13.27 7.66
N ALA A 10 30.37 -12.58 7.00
CA ALA A 10 30.15 -11.99 5.69
C ALA A 10 30.83 -12.87 4.63
N ARG A 11 30.07 -13.27 3.60
CA ARG A 11 30.57 -13.94 2.40
C ARG A 11 30.34 -13.03 1.20
N VAL A 12 31.37 -12.82 0.38
CA VAL A 12 31.34 -11.96 -0.81
C VAL A 12 31.86 -12.74 -2.00
N LYS A 13 31.04 -12.86 -3.04
CA LYS A 13 31.38 -13.45 -4.34
C LYS A 13 31.76 -12.31 -5.28
N ARG A 14 33.02 -12.27 -5.69
CA ARG A 14 33.58 -11.22 -6.55
C ARG A 14 34.85 -11.71 -7.24
N ASP A 15 35.10 -11.25 -8.45
CA ASP A 15 36.38 -11.41 -9.17
C ASP A 15 36.82 -12.90 -9.27
N GLY A 16 35.85 -13.80 -9.51
CA GLY A 16 36.06 -15.25 -9.65
C GLY A 16 36.24 -16.02 -8.33
N ALA A 17 36.12 -15.36 -7.18
CA ALA A 17 36.39 -15.93 -5.86
C ALA A 17 35.23 -15.71 -4.87
N GLU A 18 35.10 -16.62 -3.91
CA GLU A 18 34.31 -16.40 -2.69
C GLU A 18 35.24 -16.09 -1.52
N TRP A 19 34.98 -14.95 -0.88
CA TRP A 19 35.73 -14.43 0.26
C TRP A 19 34.85 -14.48 1.51
N GLU A 20 35.38 -14.97 2.63
CA GLU A 20 34.70 -14.97 3.92
C GLU A 20 35.48 -14.15 4.96
N GLN A 21 34.75 -13.39 5.78
CA GLN A 21 35.29 -12.80 7.00
C GLN A 21 34.31 -13.00 8.17
N SER A 22 34.85 -13.44 9.30
CA SER A 22 34.11 -13.59 10.56
C SER A 22 34.39 -12.44 11.51
N PHE A 23 33.35 -12.04 12.24
CA PHE A 23 33.36 -11.01 13.27
C PHE A 23 32.63 -11.52 14.53
N SER A 24 33.03 -11.02 15.70
CA SER A 24 32.32 -11.20 16.96
C SER A 24 32.28 -9.87 17.69
N ARG A 25 31.08 -9.43 18.10
CA ARG A 25 30.84 -8.19 18.86
C ARG A 25 31.55 -6.98 18.26
N GLY A 26 31.38 -6.80 16.94
CA GLY A 26 32.03 -5.75 16.14
C GLY A 26 33.49 -5.99 15.74
N LYS A 27 34.25 -6.83 16.48
CA LYS A 27 35.68 -7.10 16.20
C LYS A 27 35.84 -8.19 15.15
N ALA A 28 36.75 -8.02 14.20
CA ALA A 28 37.10 -9.08 13.25
C ALA A 28 37.84 -10.21 13.98
N THR A 29 37.35 -11.45 13.85
CA THR A 29 38.00 -12.66 14.41
C THR A 29 38.85 -13.39 13.37
N SER A 30 38.76 -12.97 12.10
CA SER A 30 39.62 -13.43 11.02
C SER A 30 40.01 -12.29 10.09
N ALA A 31 41.17 -12.42 9.44
CA ALA A 31 41.42 -11.74 8.17
C ALA A 31 40.41 -12.22 7.10
N LEU A 32 40.31 -11.49 5.99
CA LEU A 32 39.52 -11.90 4.83
C LEU A 32 40.17 -13.13 4.18
N LYS A 33 39.45 -14.26 4.13
CA LYS A 33 39.95 -15.53 3.59
C LYS A 33 39.26 -15.86 2.26
N LYS A 34 40.03 -16.28 1.26
CA LYS A 34 39.47 -16.89 0.05
C LYS A 34 39.03 -18.33 0.38
N VAL A 35 37.73 -18.60 0.32
CA VAL A 35 37.14 -19.91 0.60
C VAL A 35 37.17 -20.82 -0.64
N GLY A 36 37.03 -20.24 -1.83
CA GLY A 36 37.08 -20.99 -3.09
C GLY A 36 36.94 -20.11 -4.33
N SER A 37 36.76 -20.77 -5.48
CA SER A 37 36.34 -20.14 -6.73
C SER A 37 34.81 -20.03 -6.79
N ALA A 38 34.28 -18.87 -7.20
CA ALA A 38 32.85 -18.66 -7.37
C ALA A 38 32.54 -17.87 -8.64
N ARG A 39 31.42 -18.20 -9.29
CA ARG A 39 30.92 -17.53 -10.51
C ARG A 39 29.84 -16.52 -10.15
N GLY A 40 29.82 -15.40 -10.87
CA GLY A 40 28.89 -14.29 -10.62
C GLY A 40 29.34 -13.37 -9.49
N SER A 41 28.44 -12.49 -9.06
CA SER A 41 28.63 -11.56 -7.95
C SER A 41 27.52 -11.70 -6.92
N GLY A 42 27.80 -11.33 -5.67
CA GLY A 42 26.78 -11.32 -4.61
C GLY A 42 27.38 -11.27 -3.20
N THR A 43 26.54 -10.96 -2.22
CA THR A 43 26.93 -10.86 -0.81
C THR A 43 25.91 -11.61 0.06
N THR A 44 26.39 -12.45 0.96
CA THR A 44 25.59 -13.16 1.96
C THR A 44 26.07 -12.76 3.36
N ILE A 45 25.16 -12.21 4.17
CA ILE A 45 25.45 -11.83 5.56
C ILE A 45 24.66 -12.74 6.49
N PHE A 46 25.38 -13.57 7.25
CA PHE A 46 24.84 -14.28 8.41
C PHE A 46 25.13 -13.48 9.68
N PHE A 47 24.15 -13.30 10.57
CA PHE A 47 24.38 -12.69 11.87
C PHE A 47 23.50 -13.32 12.96
N ARG A 48 24.00 -13.30 14.20
CA ARG A 48 23.29 -13.72 15.41
C ARG A 48 23.21 -12.54 16.37
N PRO A 49 22.01 -12.04 16.74
CA PRO A 49 21.87 -10.88 17.64
C PRO A 49 22.39 -11.23 19.04
N ASP A 50 23.02 -10.28 19.72
CA ASP A 50 23.63 -10.53 21.03
C ASP A 50 22.60 -10.54 22.17
N ALA A 51 22.51 -11.66 22.88
CA ALA A 51 21.59 -11.86 24.01
C ALA A 51 21.97 -11.05 25.27
N GLN A 52 23.17 -10.45 25.33
CA GLN A 52 23.54 -9.49 26.39
C GLN A 52 23.08 -8.06 26.07
N ILE A 53 22.65 -7.78 24.82
CA ILE A 53 22.17 -6.46 24.37
C ILE A 53 20.65 -6.47 24.19
N PHE A 54 20.09 -7.54 23.62
CA PHE A 54 18.67 -7.65 23.34
C PHE A 54 17.98 -8.63 24.30
N PRO A 55 16.90 -8.23 25.01
CA PRO A 55 16.15 -9.13 25.89
C PRO A 55 15.39 -10.22 25.12
N HIS A 56 15.15 -10.01 23.82
CA HIS A 56 14.53 -10.97 22.91
C HIS A 56 15.37 -11.09 21.64
N THR A 57 15.90 -12.29 21.39
CA THR A 57 16.70 -12.64 20.20
C THR A 57 15.92 -13.48 19.19
N THR A 58 14.63 -13.71 19.44
CA THR A 58 13.68 -14.36 18.55
C THR A 58 13.15 -13.36 17.52
N PHE A 59 13.37 -13.63 16.24
CA PHE A 59 12.75 -12.88 15.15
C PHE A 59 11.28 -13.27 14.99
N ASP A 60 10.44 -12.28 14.71
CA ASP A 60 9.06 -12.48 14.27
C ASP A 60 9.05 -12.72 12.75
N ALA A 61 8.69 -13.95 12.35
CA ALA A 61 8.64 -14.35 10.95
C ALA A 61 7.49 -13.66 10.18
N ALA A 62 6.38 -13.31 10.83
CA ALA A 62 5.25 -12.63 10.17
C ALA A 62 5.59 -11.17 9.86
N LEU A 63 6.19 -10.46 10.81
CA LEU A 63 6.66 -9.08 10.61
C LEU A 63 7.82 -9.00 9.59
N ILE A 64 8.65 -10.05 9.48
CA ILE A 64 9.64 -10.14 8.41
C ILE A 64 8.97 -10.39 7.05
N ALA A 65 8.08 -11.37 6.97
CA ALA A 65 7.31 -11.69 5.75
C ALA A 65 6.58 -10.45 5.19
N GLU A 66 5.83 -9.73 6.02
CA GLU A 66 5.14 -8.48 5.67
C GLU A 66 6.09 -7.44 5.06
N ARG A 67 7.26 -7.24 5.69
CA ARG A 67 8.26 -6.25 5.25
C ARG A 67 9.01 -6.67 3.99
N LEU A 68 9.17 -7.96 3.74
CA LEU A 68 9.76 -8.49 2.50
C LEU A 68 8.75 -8.41 1.35
N GLU A 69 7.50 -8.80 1.57
CA GLU A 69 6.42 -8.69 0.59
C GLU A 69 6.20 -7.23 0.16
N ALA A 70 6.12 -6.30 1.12
CA ALA A 70 6.04 -4.86 0.84
C ALA A 70 7.22 -4.37 -0.01
N LYS A 71 8.44 -4.90 0.19
CA LYS A 71 9.61 -4.56 -0.61
C LYS A 71 9.57 -5.14 -2.03
N ALA A 72 9.00 -6.32 -2.23
CA ALA A 72 8.79 -6.87 -3.57
C ALA A 72 7.82 -5.99 -4.38
N TYR A 73 6.74 -5.48 -3.77
CA TYR A 73 5.84 -4.54 -4.43
C TYR A 73 6.49 -3.18 -4.77
N LEU A 74 7.30 -2.64 -3.85
CA LEU A 74 8.00 -1.34 -4.03
C LEU A 74 9.11 -1.38 -5.11
N HIS A 75 9.49 -2.58 -5.56
CA HIS A 75 10.52 -2.82 -6.55
C HIS A 75 10.03 -3.86 -7.57
N GLY A 76 9.16 -3.45 -8.50
CA GLY A 76 8.58 -4.34 -9.51
C GLY A 76 9.64 -5.22 -10.21
N GLY A 77 9.35 -6.52 -10.33
CA GLY A 77 10.26 -7.54 -10.84
C GLY A 77 11.31 -8.06 -9.84
N LEU A 78 11.43 -7.50 -8.63
CA LEU A 78 12.30 -8.04 -7.58
C LEU A 78 11.71 -9.34 -7.00
N THR A 79 12.44 -10.44 -7.15
CA THR A 79 12.15 -11.71 -6.48
C THR A 79 12.82 -11.75 -5.10
N ILE A 80 12.05 -12.06 -4.05
CA ILE A 80 12.54 -12.23 -2.68
C ILE A 80 12.09 -13.59 -2.14
N ASP A 81 13.05 -14.48 -1.90
CA ASP A 81 12.81 -15.75 -1.20
C ASP A 81 12.99 -15.58 0.31
N PHE A 82 11.94 -15.94 1.07
CA PHE A 82 11.96 -16.04 2.53
C PHE A 82 11.84 -17.50 2.95
N HIS A 83 12.67 -17.92 3.91
CA HIS A 83 12.71 -19.28 4.45
C HIS A 83 12.86 -19.21 5.97
N ASP A 84 11.87 -19.73 6.71
CA ASP A 84 11.99 -19.94 8.15
C ASP A 84 12.33 -21.40 8.43
N GLU A 85 13.61 -21.65 8.72
CA GLU A 85 14.13 -22.97 9.07
C GLU A 85 13.54 -23.55 10.38
N ARG A 86 12.88 -22.73 11.21
CA ARG A 86 12.21 -23.19 12.44
C ARG A 86 10.83 -23.76 12.18
N ALA A 87 10.08 -23.14 11.26
CA ALA A 87 8.74 -23.56 10.87
C ALA A 87 8.73 -24.47 9.63
N GLY A 88 9.85 -24.55 8.90
CA GLY A 88 9.96 -25.23 7.60
C GLY A 88 9.22 -24.51 6.47
N THR A 89 8.79 -23.27 6.69
CA THR A 89 7.98 -22.50 5.73
C THR A 89 8.84 -21.74 4.73
N LYS A 90 8.37 -21.69 3.49
CA LYS A 90 8.97 -20.94 2.38
C LYS A 90 7.93 -20.05 1.74
N ALA A 91 8.32 -18.82 1.43
CA ALA A 91 7.50 -17.87 0.67
C ALA A 91 8.40 -17.15 -0.35
N THR A 92 7.97 -17.13 -1.61
CA THR A 92 8.64 -16.39 -2.69
C THR A 92 7.74 -15.23 -3.08
N TYR A 93 8.25 -14.01 -2.96
CA TYR A 93 7.55 -12.79 -3.33
C TYR A 93 8.09 -12.27 -4.65
N HIS A 94 7.22 -12.12 -5.65
CA HIS A 94 7.56 -11.56 -6.95
C HIS A 94 6.31 -10.92 -7.55
N TYR A 95 6.41 -9.65 -7.97
CA TYR A 95 5.28 -8.89 -8.50
C TYR A 95 5.74 -7.99 -9.65
N GLU A 96 5.16 -8.17 -10.84
CA GLU A 96 5.42 -7.32 -12.01
C GLU A 96 4.58 -6.02 -11.96
N ASP A 97 3.30 -6.09 -11.58
CA ASP A 97 2.38 -4.95 -11.40
C ASP A 97 2.79 -3.95 -10.27
N GLY A 98 3.84 -4.23 -9.50
CA GLY A 98 4.40 -3.33 -8.49
C GLY A 98 3.38 -2.73 -7.51
N LEU A 99 3.30 -1.39 -7.44
CA LEU A 99 2.40 -0.69 -6.52
C LEU A 99 0.90 -0.94 -6.78
N LYS A 100 0.51 -1.28 -8.01
CA LYS A 100 -0.90 -1.52 -8.37
C LYS A 100 -1.43 -2.79 -7.68
N ALA A 101 -0.66 -3.87 -7.70
CA ALA A 101 -0.98 -5.09 -6.96
C ALA A 101 -0.99 -4.86 -5.44
N PHE A 102 -0.07 -4.03 -4.94
CA PHE A 102 -0.02 -3.69 -3.52
C PHE A 102 -1.24 -2.88 -3.05
N LEU A 103 -1.68 -1.90 -3.85
CA LEU A 103 -2.89 -1.15 -3.56
C LEU A 103 -4.12 -2.06 -3.53
N GLN A 104 -4.24 -2.98 -4.49
CA GLN A 104 -5.31 -3.98 -4.50
C GLN A 104 -5.31 -4.83 -3.23
N LYS A 105 -4.13 -5.26 -2.74
CA LYS A 105 -3.99 -5.94 -1.44
C LYS A 105 -4.45 -5.04 -0.28
N MET A 106 -3.96 -3.80 -0.18
CA MET A 106 -4.31 -2.88 0.93
C MET A 106 -5.80 -2.54 1.00
N VAL A 107 -6.48 -2.47 -0.15
CA VAL A 107 -7.94 -2.31 -0.26
C VAL A 107 -8.68 -3.57 0.20
N ALA A 108 -8.22 -4.76 -0.21
CA ALA A 108 -8.77 -6.04 0.22
C ALA A 108 -8.59 -6.31 1.72
N ASP A 109 -7.40 -6.04 2.27
CA ASP A 109 -7.08 -6.13 3.70
C ASP A 109 -7.94 -5.13 4.52
N GLY A 110 -8.24 -3.97 3.95
CA GLY A 110 -9.19 -3.00 4.50
C GLY A 110 -10.67 -3.39 4.37
N LYS A 111 -10.99 -4.42 3.57
CA LYS A 111 -12.35 -4.80 3.15
C LYS A 111 -13.13 -3.64 2.51
N GLN A 112 -12.43 -2.73 1.84
CA GLN A 112 -13.00 -1.54 1.21
C GLN A 112 -13.39 -1.87 -0.25
N VAL A 113 -14.51 -1.30 -0.73
CA VAL A 113 -14.93 -1.44 -2.13
C VAL A 113 -14.29 -0.30 -2.94
N PRO A 114 -13.43 -0.58 -3.94
CA PRO A 114 -12.83 0.45 -4.79
C PRO A 114 -13.85 1.03 -5.77
N LEU A 115 -13.91 2.34 -5.83
CA LEU A 115 -14.91 3.10 -6.57
C LEU A 115 -14.65 2.99 -8.08
N ALA A 116 -15.63 2.46 -8.82
CA ALA A 116 -15.53 2.07 -10.23
C ALA A 116 -14.44 1.02 -10.58
N GLY A 117 -13.72 0.49 -9.60
CA GLY A 117 -12.67 -0.53 -9.81
C GLY A 117 -11.37 -0.03 -10.45
N GLU A 118 -11.29 1.26 -10.83
CA GLU A 118 -10.09 1.84 -11.44
C GLU A 118 -9.02 2.24 -10.41
N VAL A 119 -7.77 2.00 -10.78
CA VAL A 119 -6.57 2.37 -10.03
C VAL A 119 -5.78 3.35 -10.89
N PHE A 120 -5.60 4.57 -10.38
CA PHE A 120 -4.68 5.53 -10.96
C PHE A 120 -3.24 5.15 -10.55
N THR A 121 -2.33 5.14 -11.53
CA THR A 121 -0.89 4.91 -11.32
C THR A 121 -0.10 6.05 -11.96
N LEU A 122 0.86 6.60 -11.23
CA LEU A 122 1.79 7.63 -11.72
C LEU A 122 3.22 7.20 -11.43
N GLN A 123 4.01 7.07 -12.49
CA GLN A 123 5.46 7.02 -12.42
C GLN A 123 6.01 8.31 -13.04
N ALA A 124 6.82 9.03 -12.29
CA ALA A 124 7.44 10.28 -12.71
C ALA A 124 8.85 10.40 -12.15
N GLU A 125 9.75 10.95 -12.95
CA GLU A 125 11.14 11.25 -12.59
C GLU A 125 11.39 12.73 -12.90
N GLN A 126 11.86 13.48 -11.91
CA GLN A 126 12.17 14.89 -12.04
C GLN A 126 13.31 15.24 -11.08
N ASP A 127 14.37 15.86 -11.58
CA ASP A 127 15.56 16.18 -10.77
C ASP A 127 16.09 14.92 -10.04
N ASP A 128 16.53 15.01 -8.78
CA ASP A 128 16.95 13.84 -7.97
C ASP A 128 15.78 13.06 -7.32
N LEU A 129 14.54 13.26 -7.79
CA LEU A 129 13.31 12.67 -7.26
C LEU A 129 12.73 11.65 -8.25
N HIS A 130 12.57 10.40 -7.82
CA HIS A 130 11.64 9.48 -8.50
C HIS A 130 10.39 9.31 -7.64
N LEU A 131 9.22 9.50 -8.25
CA LEU A 131 7.90 9.34 -7.67
C LEU A 131 7.19 8.17 -8.36
N ASP A 132 6.81 7.16 -7.58
CA ASP A 132 5.89 6.10 -7.99
C ASP A 132 4.70 6.10 -7.02
N CYS A 133 3.47 6.23 -7.51
CA CYS A 133 2.28 6.15 -6.65
C CYS A 133 1.10 5.47 -7.33
N ALA A 134 0.30 4.78 -6.53
CA ALA A 134 -0.93 4.13 -6.93
C ALA A 134 -2.06 4.56 -5.98
N LEU A 135 -3.23 4.94 -6.51
CA LEU A 135 -4.37 5.35 -5.68
C LEU A 135 -5.72 4.93 -6.26
N THR A 136 -6.70 4.79 -5.36
CA THR A 136 -8.12 4.60 -5.69
C THR A 136 -8.97 5.26 -4.61
N TRP A 137 -10.15 5.76 -4.97
CA TRP A 137 -11.18 6.10 -3.99
C TRP A 137 -11.97 4.85 -3.64
N THR A 138 -12.59 4.83 -2.46
CA THR A 138 -13.42 3.73 -1.98
C THR A 138 -14.74 4.25 -1.42
N GLU A 139 -15.69 3.35 -1.18
CA GLU A 139 -16.96 3.72 -0.54
C GLU A 139 -16.83 4.07 0.96
N ALA A 140 -15.69 3.74 1.60
CA ALA A 140 -15.42 4.02 3.01
C ALA A 140 -15.27 5.52 3.30
N THR A 141 -15.31 5.90 4.56
CA THR A 141 -14.99 7.27 5.02
C THR A 141 -13.48 7.50 5.17
N ASP A 142 -12.73 6.44 5.45
CA ASP A 142 -11.43 6.56 6.09
C ASP A 142 -10.28 6.73 5.08
N GLU A 143 -9.47 7.77 5.27
CA GLU A 143 -8.26 8.05 4.50
C GLU A 143 -7.13 7.09 4.90
N ARG A 144 -6.57 6.33 3.95
CA ARG A 144 -5.45 5.39 4.18
C ARG A 144 -4.33 5.63 3.17
N VAL A 145 -3.28 6.34 3.58
CA VAL A 145 -2.08 6.58 2.77
C VAL A 145 -0.89 5.82 3.33
N PHE A 146 -0.28 4.96 2.51
CA PHE A 146 0.90 4.18 2.82
C PHE A 146 2.10 4.83 2.14
N SER A 147 2.86 5.64 2.88
CA SER A 147 3.99 6.40 2.36
C SER A 147 5.34 5.74 2.66
N TYR A 148 6.25 5.76 1.67
CA TYR A 148 7.57 5.14 1.72
C TYR A 148 8.62 6.07 1.10
N VAL A 149 9.83 6.07 1.69
CA VAL A 149 11.00 6.77 1.16
C VAL A 149 12.19 5.81 1.13
N ASN A 150 12.82 5.64 -0.04
CA ASN A 150 13.91 4.67 -0.28
C ASN A 150 13.60 3.25 0.26
N GLY A 151 12.35 2.81 0.12
CA GLY A 151 11.90 1.50 0.59
C GLY A 151 11.77 1.37 2.12
N ILE A 152 11.72 2.49 2.86
CA ILE A 152 11.44 2.57 4.30
C ILE A 152 10.04 3.18 4.49
N PRO A 153 9.12 2.57 5.26
CA PRO A 153 7.81 3.15 5.54
C PRO A 153 7.90 4.37 6.45
N THR A 154 7.18 5.45 6.11
CA THR A 154 7.09 6.68 6.90
C THR A 154 5.77 6.72 7.67
N THR A 155 5.71 6.08 8.83
CA THR A 155 4.48 5.94 9.65
C THR A 155 3.91 7.25 10.18
N ALA A 156 4.69 8.34 10.19
CA ALA A 156 4.26 9.70 10.53
C ALA A 156 4.28 10.64 9.31
N GLY A 157 4.24 10.08 8.09
CA GLY A 157 4.16 10.80 6.83
C GLY A 157 5.36 11.70 6.56
N GLY A 158 5.12 12.93 6.07
CA GLY A 158 6.19 13.91 5.87
C GLY A 158 5.91 14.87 4.72
N ALA A 159 6.96 15.56 4.27
CA ALA A 159 6.91 16.51 3.17
C ALA A 159 6.37 15.90 1.86
N HIS A 160 6.78 14.67 1.54
CA HIS A 160 6.33 13.92 0.37
C HIS A 160 4.83 13.62 0.40
N GLU A 161 4.33 13.13 1.53
CA GLU A 161 2.91 12.83 1.73
C GLU A 161 2.06 14.10 1.72
N ASN A 162 2.55 15.20 2.32
CA ASN A 162 1.88 16.49 2.26
C ASN A 162 1.81 17.06 0.83
N GLY A 163 2.88 16.91 0.04
CA GLY A 163 2.90 17.29 -1.38
C GLY A 163 1.88 16.50 -2.19
N PHE A 164 1.85 15.17 -2.03
CA PHE A 164 0.87 14.29 -2.65
C PHE A 164 -0.58 14.68 -2.31
N LYS A 165 -0.88 14.86 -1.01
CA LYS A 165 -2.23 15.25 -0.55
C LYS A 165 -2.64 16.63 -1.04
N SER A 166 -1.71 17.58 -1.11
CA SER A 166 -1.97 18.93 -1.65
C SER A 166 -2.24 18.89 -3.16
N GLY A 167 -1.42 18.18 -3.94
CA GLY A 167 -1.58 18.03 -5.39
C GLY A 167 -2.90 17.36 -5.75
N LEU A 168 -3.27 16.29 -5.04
CA LEU A 168 -4.54 15.58 -5.22
C LEU A 168 -5.76 16.47 -4.92
N VAL A 169 -5.74 17.21 -3.79
CA VAL A 169 -6.82 18.15 -3.43
C VAL A 169 -6.98 19.27 -4.46
N LYS A 170 -5.86 19.76 -5.04
CA LYS A 170 -5.88 20.77 -6.11
C LYS A 170 -6.50 20.21 -7.39
N ALA A 171 -6.05 19.05 -7.85
CA ALA A 171 -6.55 18.40 -9.07
C ALA A 171 -8.05 18.13 -9.04
N VAL A 172 -8.53 17.50 -7.96
CA VAL A 172 -9.95 17.19 -7.77
C VAL A 172 -10.80 18.46 -7.70
N ARG A 173 -10.33 19.52 -7.02
CA ARG A 173 -11.03 20.82 -6.98
C ARG A 173 -11.06 21.48 -8.37
N ASN A 174 -9.97 21.41 -9.13
CA ASN A 174 -9.90 21.96 -10.48
C ASN A 174 -10.92 21.27 -11.41
N TYR A 175 -10.91 19.93 -11.44
CA TYR A 175 -11.89 19.12 -12.19
C TYR A 175 -13.35 19.49 -11.84
N LEU A 176 -13.69 19.48 -10.54
CA LEU A 176 -15.02 19.86 -10.05
C LEU A 176 -15.46 21.28 -10.47
N THR A 177 -14.50 22.20 -10.59
CA THR A 177 -14.76 23.60 -11.00
C THR A 177 -14.98 23.69 -12.51
N VAL A 178 -14.09 23.09 -13.32
CA VAL A 178 -14.18 23.07 -14.79
C VAL A 178 -15.48 22.41 -15.26
N HIS A 179 -15.86 21.27 -14.67
CA HIS A 179 -17.08 20.55 -15.03
C HIS A 179 -18.34 21.05 -14.30
N ASN A 180 -18.26 22.17 -13.55
CA ASN A 180 -19.36 22.82 -12.84
C ASN A 180 -20.16 21.90 -11.88
N GLN A 181 -19.47 20.93 -11.27
CA GLN A 181 -20.10 19.92 -10.41
C GLN A 181 -20.30 20.37 -8.95
N ILE A 182 -19.76 21.53 -8.57
CA ILE A 182 -19.88 22.10 -7.22
C ILE A 182 -21.31 22.66 -7.02
N PRO A 183 -22.11 22.14 -6.06
CA PRO A 183 -23.45 22.67 -5.80
C PRO A 183 -23.40 24.12 -5.29
N ARG A 184 -24.39 24.94 -5.69
CA ARG A 184 -24.52 26.33 -5.22
C ARG A 184 -24.53 26.39 -3.68
N GLY A 185 -23.63 27.18 -3.10
CA GLY A 185 -23.46 27.33 -1.65
C GLY A 185 -22.60 26.27 -0.96
N GLN A 186 -22.14 25.23 -1.67
CA GLN A 186 -21.26 24.20 -1.13
C GLN A 186 -19.78 24.56 -1.38
N SER A 187 -18.96 24.59 -0.32
CA SER A 187 -17.50 24.69 -0.44
C SER A 187 -16.83 23.34 -0.22
N ILE A 188 -15.86 23.00 -1.08
CA ILE A 188 -15.08 21.75 -1.03
C ILE A 188 -13.77 22.00 -0.26
N VAL A 189 -13.67 21.39 0.91
CA VAL A 189 -12.52 21.43 1.84
C VAL A 189 -11.52 20.32 1.46
N ALA A 190 -10.27 20.45 1.89
CA ALA A 190 -9.24 19.45 1.60
C ALA A 190 -9.54 18.05 2.17
N GLU A 191 -10.35 17.96 3.22
CA GLU A 191 -10.82 16.70 3.83
C GLU A 191 -11.78 15.95 2.91
N ASP A 192 -12.77 16.64 2.32
CA ASP A 192 -13.80 16.05 1.45
C ASP A 192 -13.20 15.31 0.24
N ALA A 193 -12.09 15.83 -0.30
CA ALA A 193 -11.40 15.26 -1.46
C ALA A 193 -10.53 14.05 -1.13
N ARG A 194 -10.24 13.79 0.16
CA ARG A 194 -9.46 12.64 0.64
C ARG A 194 -10.33 11.59 1.37
N GLU A 195 -11.61 11.87 1.57
CA GLU A 195 -12.54 10.90 2.18
C GLU A 195 -12.59 9.62 1.34
N GLY A 196 -12.38 8.47 1.99
CA GLY A 196 -12.32 7.16 1.33
C GLY A 196 -11.12 6.92 0.41
N LEU A 197 -10.13 7.82 0.36
CA LEU A 197 -8.91 7.66 -0.44
C LEU A 197 -8.03 6.54 0.14
N VAL A 198 -7.67 5.56 -0.69
CA VAL A 198 -6.60 4.60 -0.41
C VAL A 198 -5.47 4.85 -1.41
N ALA A 199 -4.25 5.06 -0.91
CA ALA A 199 -3.09 5.36 -1.75
C ALA A 199 -1.79 4.73 -1.22
N VAL A 200 -0.93 4.30 -2.14
CA VAL A 200 0.47 3.93 -1.89
C VAL A 200 1.35 4.98 -2.56
N LEU A 201 2.33 5.50 -1.82
CA LEU A 201 3.27 6.53 -2.26
C LEU A 201 4.70 6.04 -2.02
N ALA A 202 5.45 5.76 -3.08
CA ALA A 202 6.83 5.32 -3.02
C ALA A 202 7.76 6.38 -3.65
N VAL A 203 8.59 7.00 -2.83
CA VAL A 203 9.51 8.05 -3.25
C VAL A 203 10.96 7.56 -3.15
N LYS A 204 11.77 7.85 -4.16
CA LYS A 204 13.22 7.62 -4.17
C LYS A 204 13.92 8.99 -4.19
N LEU A 205 14.89 9.18 -3.30
CA LEU A 205 15.63 10.42 -3.07
C LEU A 205 17.10 10.13 -2.84
N TRP A 206 17.98 10.97 -3.38
CA TRP A 206 19.43 10.88 -3.14
C TRP A 206 19.80 11.20 -1.68
N GLN A 207 19.24 12.26 -1.10
CA GLN A 207 19.54 12.73 0.28
C GLN A 207 18.27 12.92 1.14
N PRO A 208 17.63 11.82 1.58
CA PRO A 208 16.44 11.90 2.44
C PRO A 208 16.82 12.26 3.88
N GLN A 209 16.32 13.40 4.35
CA GLN A 209 16.43 13.89 5.72
C GLN A 209 15.20 13.46 6.53
N PHE A 210 15.41 12.68 7.59
CA PHE A 210 14.34 12.19 8.44
C PHE A 210 14.34 12.86 9.81
N GLN A 211 13.15 13.02 10.40
CA GLN A 211 13.00 13.39 11.80
C GLN A 211 13.22 12.14 12.67
N GLY A 212 14.27 12.15 13.49
CA GLY A 212 14.58 11.08 14.44
C GLY A 212 15.21 9.80 13.84
N GLN A 213 15.76 8.96 14.71
CA GLN A 213 16.50 7.75 14.35
C GLN A 213 15.62 6.64 13.75
N THR A 214 14.33 6.61 14.11
CA THR A 214 13.34 5.65 13.62
C THR A 214 12.86 5.91 12.18
N LYS A 215 13.20 7.08 11.62
CA LYS A 215 12.87 7.50 10.24
C LYS A 215 11.38 7.58 9.90
N GLU A 216 10.55 7.81 10.91
CA GLU A 216 9.09 7.82 10.79
C GLU A 216 8.54 8.95 9.91
N ARG A 217 9.29 10.07 9.78
CA ARG A 217 8.83 11.26 9.07
C ARG A 217 9.91 11.93 8.20
N LEU A 218 9.58 12.26 6.95
CA LEU A 218 10.46 13.00 6.03
C LEU A 218 10.41 14.52 6.27
N ASN A 219 11.58 15.17 6.25
CA ASN A 219 11.78 16.59 6.55
C ASN A 219 12.18 17.47 5.34
N ASN A 220 12.48 16.88 4.19
CA ASN A 220 12.85 17.56 2.93
C ASN A 220 11.69 18.46 2.40
N ALA A 221 11.63 19.71 2.83
CA ALA A 221 10.57 20.64 2.46
C ALA A 221 10.49 20.89 0.94
N GLU A 222 11.64 20.88 0.27
CA GLU A 222 11.84 21.04 -1.18
C GLU A 222 11.11 19.99 -2.03
N VAL A 223 10.84 18.81 -1.47
CA VAL A 223 10.11 17.72 -2.15
C VAL A 223 8.60 18.01 -2.23
N THR A 224 8.06 18.84 -1.34
CA THR A 224 6.63 19.17 -1.25
C THR A 224 6.08 19.79 -2.55
N PRO A 225 6.64 20.90 -3.09
CA PRO A 225 6.13 21.51 -4.32
C PRO A 225 6.34 20.66 -5.58
N LEU A 226 7.42 19.85 -5.63
CA LEU A 226 7.71 18.97 -6.75
C LEU A 226 6.62 17.89 -6.89
N ILE A 227 6.34 17.16 -5.80
CA ILE A 227 5.28 16.14 -5.80
C ILE A 227 3.89 16.76 -5.98
N ASP A 228 3.63 17.94 -5.41
CA ASP A 228 2.38 18.68 -5.62
C ASP A 228 2.13 18.97 -7.11
N GLY A 229 3.16 19.44 -7.83
CA GLY A 229 3.09 19.73 -9.27
C GLY A 229 2.88 18.49 -10.13
N LEU A 230 3.68 17.44 -9.89
CA LEU A 230 3.62 16.16 -10.62
C LEU A 230 2.26 15.47 -10.43
N VAL A 231 1.85 15.28 -9.18
CA VAL A 231 0.58 14.60 -8.83
C VAL A 231 -0.61 15.38 -9.35
N ARG A 232 -0.62 16.72 -9.21
CA ARG A 232 -1.71 17.56 -9.71
C ARG A 232 -1.88 17.41 -11.22
N THR A 233 -0.80 17.59 -11.99
CA THR A 233 -0.85 17.58 -13.45
C THR A 233 -1.26 16.21 -14.00
N ALA A 234 -0.68 15.12 -13.46
CA ALA A 234 -1.03 13.77 -13.89
C ALA A 234 -2.48 13.38 -13.55
N LEU A 235 -2.96 13.75 -12.36
CA LEU A 235 -4.33 13.44 -11.93
C LEU A 235 -5.37 14.31 -12.65
N GLU A 236 -5.09 15.59 -12.91
CA GLU A 236 -5.92 16.46 -13.76
C GLU A 236 -6.05 15.85 -15.17
N ASN A 237 -4.96 15.34 -15.75
CA ASN A 237 -4.98 14.68 -17.06
C ASN A 237 -5.79 13.38 -17.04
N ALA A 238 -5.62 12.52 -16.02
CA ALA A 238 -6.34 11.25 -15.92
C ALA A 238 -7.85 11.43 -15.70
N LEU A 239 -8.25 12.37 -14.83
CA LEU A 239 -9.67 12.68 -14.59
C LEU A 239 -10.35 13.21 -15.87
N ASN A 240 -9.66 14.03 -16.67
CA ASN A 240 -10.21 14.53 -17.94
C ASN A 240 -10.16 13.49 -19.07
N ALA A 241 -9.19 12.58 -19.07
CA ALA A 241 -9.12 11.47 -20.03
C ALA A 241 -10.23 10.44 -19.79
N ASN A 242 -10.51 10.09 -18.52
CA ASN A 242 -11.64 9.25 -18.14
C ASN A 242 -12.70 10.05 -17.38
N ARG A 243 -13.53 10.78 -18.14
CA ARG A 243 -14.66 11.53 -17.59
C ARG A 243 -15.62 10.68 -16.75
N THR A 244 -15.87 9.42 -17.11
CA THR A 244 -16.75 8.54 -16.32
C THR A 244 -16.20 8.27 -14.93
N TRP A 245 -14.90 8.04 -14.79
CA TRP A 245 -14.22 7.93 -13.50
C TRP A 245 -14.20 9.29 -12.76
N GLY A 246 -13.88 10.38 -13.47
CA GLY A 246 -13.85 11.73 -12.90
C GLY A 246 -15.19 12.21 -12.35
N ASP A 247 -16.29 11.96 -13.07
CA ASP A 247 -17.66 12.34 -12.65
C ASP A 247 -18.15 11.49 -11.46
N ILE A 248 -17.69 10.24 -11.33
CA ILE A 248 -17.93 9.36 -10.17
C ILE A 248 -17.15 9.84 -8.93
N VAL A 249 -15.85 10.11 -9.07
CA VAL A 249 -15.01 10.66 -7.98
C VAL A 249 -15.53 12.02 -7.53
N GLY A 250 -15.84 12.91 -8.48
CA GLY A 250 -16.44 14.21 -8.21
C GLY A 250 -17.76 14.11 -7.44
N SER A 251 -18.64 13.19 -7.84
CA SER A 251 -19.89 12.91 -7.12
C SER A 251 -19.67 12.45 -5.68
N ARG A 252 -18.65 11.61 -5.42
CA ARG A 252 -18.30 11.19 -4.05
C ARG A 252 -17.82 12.35 -3.19
N VAL A 253 -16.94 13.20 -3.72
CA VAL A 253 -16.39 14.37 -3.00
C VAL A 253 -17.48 15.42 -2.71
N VAL A 254 -18.44 15.59 -3.63
CA VAL A 254 -19.63 16.43 -3.40
C VAL A 254 -20.56 15.83 -2.32
N LEU A 255 -20.69 14.50 -2.23
CA LEU A 255 -21.45 13.83 -1.18
C LEU A 255 -20.80 14.00 0.20
N ALA A 256 -19.48 13.80 0.29
CA ALA A 256 -18.67 14.05 1.50
C ALA A 256 -18.85 15.48 2.01
N ALA A 257 -18.67 16.48 1.13
CA ALA A 257 -18.85 17.89 1.46
C ALA A 257 -20.27 18.20 1.98
N LYS A 258 -21.32 17.63 1.36
CA LYS A 258 -22.71 17.76 1.81
C LYS A 258 -22.93 17.16 3.20
N ALA A 259 -22.45 15.94 3.44
CA ALA A 259 -22.53 15.27 4.73
C ALA A 259 -21.85 16.10 5.84
N ARG A 260 -20.63 16.57 5.59
CA ARG A 260 -19.91 17.48 6.49
C ARG A 260 -20.71 18.76 6.81
N SER A 261 -21.32 19.42 5.81
CA SER A 261 -22.16 20.60 6.08
C SER A 261 -23.42 20.29 6.90
N ALA A 262 -24.07 19.15 6.65
CA ALA A 262 -25.22 18.72 7.44
C ALA A 262 -24.84 18.44 8.91
N SER A 263 -23.74 17.73 9.15
CA SER A 263 -23.22 17.48 10.50
C SER A 263 -22.83 18.77 11.24
N ARG A 264 -22.21 19.74 10.56
CA ARG A 264 -21.91 21.06 11.18
C ARG A 264 -23.18 21.85 11.50
N ALA A 265 -24.20 21.81 10.65
CA ALA A 265 -25.49 22.44 10.93
C ALA A 265 -26.20 21.79 12.14
N ALA A 266 -26.23 20.45 12.20
CA ALA A 266 -26.80 19.71 13.33
C ALA A 266 -26.09 20.02 14.65
N ALA A 267 -24.75 20.04 14.67
CA ALA A 267 -23.96 20.40 15.85
C ALA A 267 -24.28 21.82 16.35
N GLN A 268 -24.38 22.80 15.44
CA GLN A 268 -24.77 24.17 15.79
C GLN A 268 -26.20 24.27 16.32
N GLN A 269 -27.15 23.49 15.78
CA GLN A 269 -28.52 23.43 16.30
C GLN A 269 -28.58 22.87 17.73
N VAL A 270 -27.78 21.84 18.04
CA VAL A 270 -27.66 21.29 19.41
C VAL A 270 -27.07 22.33 20.36
N GLN A 271 -25.98 23.00 19.97
CA GLN A 271 -25.37 24.06 20.78
C GLN A 271 -26.34 25.23 21.05
N ARG A 272 -27.08 25.69 20.03
CA ARG A 272 -28.09 26.74 20.18
C ARG A 272 -29.25 26.33 21.08
N LYS A 273 -29.68 25.06 21.07
CA LYS A 273 -30.69 24.53 21.99
C LYS A 273 -30.15 24.43 23.43
N GLY A 274 -28.89 24.05 23.61
CA GLY A 274 -28.23 24.02 24.93
C GLY A 274 -28.11 25.40 25.60
N ALA A 275 -28.01 26.48 24.82
CA ALA A 275 -27.98 27.84 25.35
C ALA A 275 -29.33 28.31 25.95
N VAL A 276 -30.44 27.60 25.67
CA VAL A 276 -31.80 27.98 26.11
C VAL A 276 -32.40 26.94 27.08
N SER A 277 -31.55 26.19 27.80
CA SER A 277 -31.99 25.27 28.87
C SER A 277 -31.91 25.88 30.27
N HIS A 278 -32.27 27.17 30.44
CA HIS A 278 -32.41 27.81 31.75
C HIS A 278 -33.70 27.36 32.47
N ARG A 279 -33.86 26.04 32.66
CA ARG A 279 -34.80 25.32 33.55
C ARG A 279 -34.76 23.82 33.21
N LEU A 280 -33.80 23.08 33.77
CA LEU A 280 -34.01 21.66 34.05
C LEU A 280 -33.18 21.22 35.25
N ASN A 281 -33.83 20.59 36.23
CA ASN A 281 -33.17 20.09 37.44
C ASN A 281 -32.27 18.89 37.07
N LEU A 282 -31.04 18.86 37.59
CA LEU A 282 -30.20 17.65 37.58
C LEU A 282 -30.72 16.67 38.66
N PRO A 283 -31.21 15.47 38.33
CA PRO A 283 -31.73 14.53 39.33
C PRO A 283 -30.61 13.76 40.06
N GLY A 284 -29.94 14.43 40.99
CA GLY A 284 -29.33 13.81 42.18
C GLY A 284 -28.34 12.64 42.01
N LYS A 285 -27.53 12.59 40.94
CA LYS A 285 -26.58 11.46 40.70
C LYS A 285 -25.14 11.83 40.30
N LEU A 286 -24.69 13.07 40.54
CA LEU A 286 -23.27 13.45 40.40
C LEU A 286 -22.80 14.31 41.57
N PRO A 287 -21.79 13.88 42.36
CA PRO A 287 -21.12 14.73 43.34
C PRO A 287 -20.17 15.71 42.62
N THR A 288 -20.48 17.00 42.63
CA THR A 288 -19.61 18.04 42.06
C THR A 288 -18.54 18.45 43.05
N ALA A 289 -17.30 17.98 42.87
CA ALA A 289 -16.17 18.37 43.71
C ALA A 289 -15.78 19.84 43.46
N ALA A 290 -16.05 20.72 44.43
CA ALA A 290 -15.82 22.15 44.31
C ALA A 290 -14.41 22.56 44.78
N ARG A 291 -13.46 22.75 43.86
CA ARG A 291 -12.30 23.64 44.11
C ARG A 291 -11.65 24.18 42.83
N PRO A 292 -11.68 25.50 42.57
CA PRO A 292 -10.95 26.10 41.46
C PRO A 292 -9.48 26.34 41.86
N THR A 293 -8.60 25.37 41.65
CA THR A 293 -7.14 25.55 41.81
C THR A 293 -6.39 25.32 40.48
N ARG A 294 -5.65 26.34 40.05
CA ARG A 294 -4.99 26.52 38.75
C ARG A 294 -3.79 25.58 38.55
N ALA A 295 -4.01 24.37 38.02
CA ALA A 295 -2.94 23.47 37.58
C ALA A 295 -3.40 22.47 36.49
N SER A 296 -3.21 22.79 35.21
CA SER A 296 -3.60 21.93 34.07
C SER A 296 -2.51 20.92 33.69
N ALA A 297 -2.03 20.11 34.65
CA ALA A 297 -0.87 19.22 34.46
C ALA A 297 -0.91 17.90 35.27
N SER A 298 -2.10 17.33 35.55
CA SER A 298 -2.27 15.92 35.98
C SER A 298 -3.75 15.57 36.17
N CYS A 299 -4.45 15.23 35.08
CA CYS A 299 -5.80 14.67 35.15
C CYS A 299 -5.89 13.37 34.35
N SER A 300 -5.41 12.29 34.95
CA SER A 300 -5.53 10.93 34.42
C SER A 300 -6.97 10.44 34.55
N SER A 301 -7.76 10.65 33.49
CA SER A 301 -9.18 10.25 33.44
C SER A 301 -9.34 8.72 33.36
N SER A 302 -9.38 8.06 34.52
CA SER A 302 -9.68 6.64 34.63
C SER A 302 -11.15 6.36 34.30
N ARG A 303 -11.42 5.93 33.06
CA ARG A 303 -12.76 5.48 32.63
C ARG A 303 -13.09 4.11 33.25
N ALA A 304 -13.47 4.11 34.52
CA ALA A 304 -13.96 2.92 35.21
C ALA A 304 -15.26 2.43 34.56
N THR A 305 -15.30 1.14 34.19
CA THR A 305 -16.54 0.48 33.75
C THR A 305 -17.42 0.23 34.97
N PRO A 306 -18.71 0.61 34.98
CA PRO A 306 -19.56 0.40 36.14
C PRO A 306 -19.77 -1.10 36.40
N PRO A 307 -19.63 -1.58 37.65
CA PRO A 307 -19.83 -3.00 37.97
C PRO A 307 -21.29 -3.41 37.80
N ALA A 308 -21.51 -4.63 37.30
CA ALA A 308 -22.85 -5.21 37.15
C ALA A 308 -23.55 -5.37 38.51
N ALA A 309 -24.88 -5.28 38.50
CA ALA A 309 -25.67 -5.20 39.73
C ALA A 309 -25.59 -6.47 40.60
N ARG A 310 -25.47 -6.27 41.93
CA ARG A 310 -25.73 -7.32 42.92
C ARG A 310 -27.25 -7.57 43.04
N PRO A 311 -27.71 -8.82 43.20
CA PRO A 311 -29.11 -9.12 43.46
C PRO A 311 -29.50 -8.72 44.89
N SER A 312 -30.76 -8.29 45.06
CA SER A 312 -31.36 -8.04 46.37
C SER A 312 -31.75 -9.34 47.08
N ARG A 313 -31.77 -9.31 48.42
CA ARG A 313 -32.16 -10.44 49.28
C ARG A 313 -33.40 -10.04 50.07
N VAL A 314 -34.51 -10.73 49.85
CA VAL A 314 -35.68 -10.74 50.73
C VAL A 314 -36.05 -12.21 50.95
N ALA A 315 -36.49 -12.56 52.15
CA ALA A 315 -36.76 -13.95 52.53
C ALA A 315 -38.19 -14.13 53.05
N SER A 316 -38.77 -15.31 52.80
CA SER A 316 -39.71 -15.97 53.71
C SER A 316 -39.98 -17.42 53.25
N ALA A 317 -40.61 -18.18 54.16
CA ALA A 317 -40.98 -19.60 54.18
C ALA A 317 -41.38 -20.33 52.86
N GLY A 318 -41.43 -21.68 52.89
CA GLY A 318 -42.01 -22.48 51.78
C GLY A 318 -42.21 -23.98 52.06
N SER A 319 -41.16 -24.68 52.49
CA SER A 319 -41.16 -26.11 52.91
C SER A 319 -41.31 -27.22 51.85
N ARG A 320 -40.75 -28.39 52.19
CA ARG A 320 -41.13 -29.77 51.78
C ARG A 320 -41.00 -30.26 50.32
N ARG A 321 -40.13 -31.29 50.17
CA ARG A 321 -40.23 -32.48 49.27
C ARG A 321 -40.08 -32.24 47.74
N SER A 322 -39.61 -33.21 46.93
CA SER A 322 -38.77 -34.42 47.16
C SER A 322 -38.38 -35.10 45.83
N SER A 323 -37.14 -35.61 45.70
CA SER A 323 -36.69 -36.68 44.75
C SER A 323 -36.90 -36.47 43.22
N ARG A 324 -36.23 -37.17 42.28
CA ARG A 324 -34.94 -37.91 42.13
C ARG A 324 -34.67 -38.02 40.60
N CYS A 325 -33.43 -38.34 40.20
CA CYS A 325 -32.95 -38.94 38.92
C CYS A 325 -33.77 -38.79 37.61
N ALA A 326 -33.28 -38.24 36.48
CA ALA A 326 -32.10 -38.57 35.64
C ALA A 326 -32.28 -39.77 34.66
N ALA A 327 -31.57 -39.71 33.51
CA ALA A 327 -31.47 -40.72 32.41
C ALA A 327 -32.71 -40.87 31.46
N ARG A 328 -32.63 -41.28 30.17
CA ARG A 328 -31.61 -41.15 29.08
C ARG A 328 -32.20 -41.61 27.71
N CYS A 329 -31.53 -41.26 26.60
CA CYS A 329 -31.45 -41.99 25.29
C CYS A 329 -32.55 -41.97 24.19
N SER A 330 -32.05 -41.91 22.94
CA SER A 330 -32.45 -42.59 21.67
C SER A 330 -33.62 -42.15 20.74
N THR A 331 -33.22 -41.93 19.48
CA THR A 331 -33.92 -41.99 18.15
C THR A 331 -34.21 -43.46 17.71
N PRO A 332 -34.85 -43.85 16.53
CA PRO A 332 -34.76 -43.22 15.18
C PRO A 332 -35.87 -43.41 14.10
N SER A 333 -35.60 -42.84 12.90
CA SER A 333 -36.11 -43.25 11.55
C SER A 333 -37.53 -42.81 11.11
N ARG A 334 -37.98 -42.86 9.83
CA ARG A 334 -37.42 -43.40 8.55
C ARG A 334 -38.02 -42.72 7.30
N ARG A 335 -37.42 -42.89 6.11
CA ARG A 335 -37.94 -42.48 4.76
C ARG A 335 -38.51 -43.66 3.95
N PRO A 336 -39.45 -43.38 3.01
CA PRO A 336 -39.52 -44.02 1.68
C PRO A 336 -39.51 -42.98 0.53
N ARG A 337 -39.70 -43.33 -0.76
CA ARG A 337 -38.77 -44.04 -1.70
C ARG A 337 -39.13 -43.65 -3.17
N ARG A 338 -38.36 -44.08 -4.18
CA ARG A 338 -38.49 -43.70 -5.63
C ARG A 338 -39.42 -44.60 -6.48
N ARG A 339 -39.91 -44.06 -7.61
CA ARG A 339 -40.21 -44.68 -8.94
C ARG A 339 -39.93 -43.59 -10.03
N SER A 340 -39.16 -43.78 -11.11
CA SER A 340 -39.31 -44.57 -12.37
C SER A 340 -40.39 -43.99 -13.33
N SER A 341 -40.26 -43.91 -14.67
CA SER A 341 -39.51 -44.75 -15.66
C SER A 341 -38.98 -43.92 -16.91
N PRO A 342 -38.85 -44.36 -18.21
CA PRO A 342 -37.56 -44.21 -18.94
C PRO A 342 -37.57 -43.88 -20.49
N THR A 343 -36.42 -44.11 -21.16
CA THR A 343 -36.18 -44.57 -22.58
C THR A 343 -35.99 -43.63 -23.79
N ARG A 344 -35.17 -44.15 -24.75
CA ARG A 344 -34.70 -43.69 -26.08
C ARG A 344 -33.57 -42.63 -26.12
N SER A 345 -32.40 -42.76 -26.79
CA SER A 345 -31.77 -43.66 -27.80
C SER A 345 -31.78 -43.22 -29.29
N CYS A 346 -30.62 -42.81 -29.84
CA CYS A 346 -29.95 -43.42 -31.01
C CYS A 346 -28.61 -42.72 -31.39
N ARG A 347 -27.83 -43.37 -32.27
CA ARG A 347 -26.64 -42.84 -33.01
C ARG A 347 -27.12 -42.21 -34.36
N THR A 348 -26.34 -41.69 -35.32
CA THR A 348 -24.92 -41.88 -35.73
C THR A 348 -24.44 -40.75 -36.69
N SER A 349 -23.15 -40.79 -37.09
CA SER A 349 -22.54 -40.38 -38.38
C SER A 349 -22.37 -38.90 -38.78
N SER A 350 -21.12 -38.55 -39.12
CA SER A 350 -20.65 -37.52 -40.07
C SER A 350 -20.44 -38.17 -41.47
N PRO A 351 -19.83 -37.57 -42.54
CA PRO A 351 -19.11 -36.28 -42.70
C PRO A 351 -19.39 -35.52 -44.04
N ARG A 352 -18.50 -34.55 -44.40
CA ARG A 352 -18.31 -33.89 -45.74
C ARG A 352 -19.43 -32.91 -46.21
N SER A 353 -19.22 -31.94 -47.12
CA SER A 353 -17.98 -31.27 -47.61
C SER A 353 -18.25 -30.05 -48.52
N ALA A 354 -17.32 -29.07 -48.49
CA ALA A 354 -16.83 -28.24 -49.61
C ALA A 354 -17.71 -27.15 -50.31
N ALA A 355 -17.01 -26.05 -50.67
CA ALA A 355 -17.20 -25.15 -51.82
C ALA A 355 -18.46 -24.23 -51.88
N ALA A 356 -18.52 -23.18 -52.74
CA ALA A 356 -17.53 -22.18 -53.18
C ALA A 356 -18.22 -21.10 -54.08
N ARG A 357 -17.64 -19.88 -54.17
CA ARG A 357 -17.90 -18.85 -55.22
C ARG A 357 -19.32 -18.20 -55.22
N ALA A 358 -19.59 -17.04 -55.86
CA ALA A 358 -18.75 -15.87 -56.17
C ALA A 358 -19.59 -14.65 -56.66
N ARG A 359 -19.05 -13.44 -56.46
CA ARG A 359 -19.13 -12.21 -57.32
C ARG A 359 -20.47 -11.67 -57.87
N THR A 360 -20.70 -10.38 -57.62
CA THR A 360 -20.76 -9.27 -58.61
C THR A 360 -20.56 -7.94 -57.85
N SER A 361 -19.44 -7.22 -57.96
CA SER A 361 -19.16 -6.11 -58.92
C SER A 361 -20.17 -4.96 -58.84
N THR A 362 -19.75 -3.75 -58.46
CA THR A 362 -19.16 -2.78 -59.42
C THR A 362 -17.83 -2.11 -59.00
N ARG A 363 -17.14 -1.60 -60.03
CA ARG A 363 -15.99 -0.67 -60.08
C ARG A 363 -16.33 0.36 -61.20
N PRO A 364 -15.50 1.35 -61.65
CA PRO A 364 -14.07 1.64 -61.40
C PRO A 364 -13.88 2.83 -60.42
N SER A 365 -12.68 3.33 -60.07
CA SER A 365 -11.30 3.19 -60.62
C SER A 365 -10.28 3.28 -59.46
N SER A 366 -8.93 3.31 -59.55
CA SER A 366 -7.93 3.20 -60.63
C SER A 366 -6.94 2.03 -60.29
N ALA A 367 -5.63 1.87 -60.55
CA ALA A 367 -4.48 2.68 -60.97
C ALA A 367 -4.03 3.76 -59.94
N THR A 368 -2.75 3.98 -59.61
CA THR A 368 -1.49 3.24 -59.86
C THR A 368 -0.49 3.69 -58.77
N THR A 369 0.55 2.98 -58.30
CA THR A 369 1.26 1.77 -58.79
C THR A 369 1.71 0.90 -57.57
N ARG A 370 2.57 -0.10 -57.79
CA ARG A 370 3.44 -0.79 -56.78
C ARG A 370 4.82 -0.07 -56.74
N SER A 371 5.79 -0.38 -55.86
CA SER A 371 6.13 -1.63 -55.18
C SER A 371 6.95 -1.45 -53.89
N ALA A 372 7.12 -2.54 -53.13
CA ALA A 372 8.00 -2.63 -51.97
C ALA A 372 9.16 -3.63 -52.22
N CYS A 373 10.32 -3.36 -51.63
CA CYS A 373 11.44 -4.30 -51.41
C CYS A 373 12.35 -3.67 -50.33
N SER A 374 12.52 -4.32 -49.16
CA SER A 374 13.60 -5.25 -48.81
C SER A 374 14.95 -4.57 -48.48
N TRP A 375 15.57 -4.94 -47.35
CA TRP A 375 16.78 -4.32 -46.78
C TRP A 375 17.98 -5.30 -46.74
N THR A 376 19.15 -4.77 -46.35
CA THR A 376 20.47 -5.44 -46.12
C THR A 376 21.32 -5.71 -47.39
N PRO A 377 22.67 -5.88 -47.29
CA PRO A 377 23.63 -4.92 -46.69
C PRO A 377 24.98 -4.76 -47.47
N THR A 378 25.96 -4.00 -46.90
CA THR A 378 27.44 -4.02 -47.20
C THR A 378 27.95 -3.50 -48.56
N PRO A 379 29.27 -3.22 -48.78
CA PRO A 379 30.42 -2.91 -47.87
C PRO A 379 31.34 -1.72 -48.35
N THR A 380 32.54 -1.57 -47.75
CA THR A 380 33.78 -0.85 -48.24
C THR A 380 33.76 0.70 -48.34
N ALA A 381 34.87 1.46 -48.23
CA ALA A 381 36.28 1.22 -47.86
C ALA A 381 36.86 2.51 -47.21
N THR A 382 37.63 2.44 -46.10
CA THR A 382 39.11 2.42 -46.02
C THR A 382 39.85 3.59 -46.69
N THR A 383 40.51 4.44 -45.89
CA THR A 383 41.81 5.10 -46.20
C THR A 383 42.50 5.46 -44.88
N SER A 384 43.84 5.38 -44.81
CA SER A 384 44.64 5.57 -43.60
C SER A 384 45.81 6.51 -43.83
N ALA A 385 46.14 7.36 -42.84
CA ALA A 385 47.41 8.09 -42.80
C ALA A 385 47.96 8.13 -41.37
N ARG A 386 49.27 7.86 -41.21
CA ARG A 386 50.05 8.09 -39.98
C ARG A 386 50.96 9.30 -40.21
N CYS A 387 51.27 10.07 -39.18
CA CYS A 387 52.62 10.04 -38.55
C CYS A 387 52.84 11.06 -37.42
N CYS A 388 53.85 10.73 -36.60
CA CYS A 388 54.85 11.54 -35.89
C CYS A 388 54.85 13.08 -36.08
N SER A 389 55.34 13.92 -35.15
CA SER A 389 55.90 13.81 -33.78
C SER A 389 56.15 15.25 -33.26
N ARG A 390 56.42 15.59 -31.98
CA ARG A 390 57.63 15.28 -31.18
C ARG A 390 57.53 15.97 -29.78
N SER A 391 58.34 15.45 -28.84
CA SER A 391 59.05 16.09 -27.69
C SER A 391 59.02 17.63 -27.52
N SER A 392 59.20 18.24 -26.32
CA SER A 392 60.21 17.88 -25.29
C SER A 392 60.02 18.52 -23.89
N THR A 393 60.64 17.91 -22.85
CA THR A 393 61.25 18.43 -21.59
C THR A 393 61.22 19.94 -21.23
N ALA A 394 61.24 20.39 -19.96
CA ALA A 394 61.10 19.81 -18.59
C ALA A 394 60.91 21.00 -17.56
N THR A 395 61.39 21.16 -16.31
CA THR A 395 62.38 20.46 -15.44
C THR A 395 62.27 20.88 -13.94
N SER A 396 62.42 19.91 -13.01
CA SER A 396 63.00 19.95 -11.63
C SER A 396 62.71 21.08 -10.58
N ARG A 397 62.50 20.62 -9.32
CA ARG A 397 62.72 21.32 -8.02
C ARG A 397 61.73 22.46 -7.69
N SER A 398 61.56 22.85 -6.41
CA SER A 398 62.19 22.38 -5.16
C SER A 398 61.30 21.46 -4.33
#